data_AF-A0A5P8WHM1-F1
#
_entry.id   AF-A0A5P8WHM1-F1
#
_cell.length_a   1.000
_cell.length_b   1.000
_cell.length_c   1.000
_cell.angle_alpha   90.00
_cell.angle_beta   90.00
_cell.angle_gamma   90.00
#
_symmetry.space_group_name_H-M   'P 1'
#
loop_
_entity.id
_entity.type
_entity.pdbx_description
1 polymer ?
#
loop_
_entity_poly.entity_id
_entity_poly.type
_entity_poly.pdbx_seq_one_letter_code
_entity_poly.pdbx_strand_id
1 'polypeptide(L)'
;MKSLEDAIAEQQYTLELIPQLEAVYFCPDMKGLVVYRVTRNDAVKLADHTPDGEFLEEKFRYRKPGAGMIFRASIDFDIDLTKSWMIGDRDEDEKAAKAAGVNFMPAEIWHMRFTPGMYEIRQATQSQLEFLEGINLN
;
A
#
# COMPACT_ATOMS: atom_id res chain seq x y z
N MET A 1 5.64 23.68 -3.10
CA MET A 1 5.99 22.28 -3.42
C MET A 1 6.52 21.69 -2.13
N LYS A 2 5.94 20.58 -1.67
CA LYS A 2 6.37 19.92 -0.43
C LYS A 2 7.79 19.37 -0.60
N SER A 3 8.67 19.58 0.36
CA SER A 3 10.05 19.05 0.31
C SER A 3 10.08 17.54 0.59
N LEU A 4 11.20 16.88 0.30
CA LEU A 4 11.38 15.47 0.64
C LEU A 4 11.43 15.29 2.16
N GLU A 5 12.06 16.23 2.85
CA GLU A 5 12.16 16.28 4.30
C GLU A 5 10.77 16.39 4.95
N ASP A 6 9.91 17.28 4.43
CA ASP A 6 8.51 17.37 4.88
C ASP A 6 7.74 16.06 4.63
N ALA A 7 8.01 15.38 3.51
CA ALA A 7 7.36 14.12 3.19
C ALA A 7 7.74 13.01 4.17
N ILE A 8 9.01 12.92 4.51
CA ILE A 8 9.53 11.99 5.52
C ILE A 8 8.94 12.31 6.89
N ALA A 9 8.95 13.58 7.31
CA ALA A 9 8.44 13.99 8.62
C ALA A 9 6.95 13.63 8.80
N GLU A 10 6.12 13.85 7.77
CA GLU A 10 4.71 13.44 7.81
C GLU A 10 4.53 11.91 7.89
N GLN A 11 5.40 11.13 7.25
CA GLN A 11 5.34 9.67 7.35
C GLN A 11 5.77 9.19 8.74
N GLN A 12 6.79 9.81 9.35
CA GLN A 12 7.21 9.49 10.72
C GLN A 12 6.10 9.84 11.72
N TYR A 13 5.47 11.00 11.57
CA TYR A 13 4.33 11.37 12.41
C TYR A 13 3.15 10.39 12.25
N THR A 14 2.90 9.89 11.03
CA THR A 14 1.90 8.84 10.80
C THR A 14 2.21 7.55 11.58
N LEU A 15 3.49 7.14 11.62
CA LEU A 15 3.94 5.97 12.38
C LEU A 15 3.85 6.16 13.90
N GLU A 16 3.94 7.41 14.39
CA GLU A 16 3.68 7.74 15.79
C GLU A 16 2.19 7.64 16.15
N LEU A 17 1.32 8.14 15.27
CA LEU A 17 -0.13 8.09 15.46
C LEU A 17 -0.71 6.67 15.41
N ILE A 18 -0.11 5.80 14.59
CA ILE A 18 -0.58 4.43 14.39
C ILE A 18 0.54 3.46 14.79
N PRO A 19 0.67 3.12 16.09
CA PRO A 19 1.78 2.32 16.61
C PRO A 19 1.82 0.89 16.02
N GLN A 20 0.72 0.41 15.43
CA GLN A 20 0.64 -0.89 14.76
C GLN A 20 1.35 -0.91 13.39
N LEU A 21 1.64 0.26 12.79
CA LEU A 21 2.39 0.31 11.54
C LEU A 21 3.88 0.10 11.79
N GLU A 22 4.51 -0.75 10.98
CA GLU A 22 5.94 -1.03 11.09
C GLU A 22 6.78 -0.05 10.26
N ALA A 23 6.34 0.23 9.02
CA ALA A 23 7.01 1.13 8.10
C ALA A 23 6.03 1.76 7.10
N VAL A 24 6.44 2.89 6.50
CA VAL A 24 5.76 3.51 5.36
C VAL A 24 6.69 3.52 4.16
N TYR A 25 6.19 3.09 3.01
CA TYR A 25 6.90 3.21 1.73
C TYR A 25 6.28 4.33 0.90
N PHE A 26 7.11 5.17 0.30
CA PHE A 26 6.62 6.18 -0.64
C PHE A 26 7.58 6.40 -1.82
N CYS A 27 7.01 6.79 -2.95
CA CYS A 27 7.69 7.11 -4.19
C CYS A 27 7.61 8.63 -4.44
N PRO A 28 8.71 9.40 -4.32
CA PRO A 28 8.67 10.85 -4.47
C PRO A 28 8.63 11.30 -5.94
N ASP A 29 8.99 10.45 -6.89
CA ASP A 29 9.07 10.82 -8.30
C ASP A 29 7.85 10.35 -9.11
N MET A 30 7.61 11.04 -10.22
CA MET A 30 6.48 10.75 -11.12
C MET A 30 6.72 9.53 -12.00
N LYS A 31 7.98 9.12 -12.20
CA LYS A 31 8.33 7.99 -13.09
C LYS A 31 8.23 6.65 -12.36
N GLY A 32 8.16 6.64 -11.02
CA GLY A 32 8.06 5.43 -10.22
C GLY A 32 9.40 4.72 -10.03
N LEU A 33 10.51 5.46 -10.06
CA LEU A 33 11.87 4.91 -10.09
C LEU A 33 12.61 5.00 -8.76
N VAL A 34 12.11 5.82 -7.84
CA VAL A 34 12.67 6.04 -6.51
C VAL A 34 11.69 5.52 -5.46
N VAL A 35 12.22 4.87 -4.42
CA VAL A 35 11.43 4.49 -3.26
C VAL A 35 12.18 4.77 -1.97
N TYR A 36 11.46 5.29 -1.00
CA TYR A 36 11.89 5.44 0.37
C TYR A 36 11.13 4.48 1.27
N ARG A 37 11.82 3.94 2.26
CA ARG A 37 11.21 3.33 3.43
C ARG A 37 11.44 4.24 4.62
N VAL A 38 10.35 4.60 5.28
CA VAL A 38 10.34 5.39 6.50
C VAL A 38 9.94 4.50 7.66
N THR A 39 10.70 4.58 8.73
CA THR A 39 10.41 4.02 10.04
C THR A 39 10.35 5.17 11.05
N ARG A 40 9.97 4.89 12.30
CA ARG A 40 9.88 5.95 13.34
C ARG A 40 11.17 6.74 13.52
N ASN A 41 12.32 6.07 13.38
CA ASN A 41 13.62 6.65 13.70
C ASN A 41 14.52 6.87 12.49
N ASP A 42 14.09 6.47 11.28
CA ASP A 42 14.96 6.47 10.11
C ASP A 42 14.16 6.56 8.80
N ALA A 43 14.79 7.10 7.76
CA ALA A 43 14.27 7.14 6.41
C ALA A 43 15.38 6.84 5.40
N VAL A 44 15.22 5.73 4.66
CA VAL A 44 16.24 5.22 3.76
C VAL A 44 15.72 5.21 2.33
N LYS A 45 16.51 5.76 1.41
CA LYS A 45 16.31 5.58 -0.04
C LYS A 45 16.77 4.18 -0.42
N LEU A 46 15.84 3.31 -0.81
CA LEU A 46 16.16 1.89 -1.07
C LEU A 46 16.59 1.63 -2.51
N ALA A 47 16.08 2.40 -3.46
CA ALA A 47 16.44 2.30 -4.86
C ALA A 47 16.30 3.64 -5.57
N ASP A 48 17.13 3.82 -6.61
CA ASP A 48 17.12 4.94 -7.54
C ASP A 48 17.47 4.42 -8.93
N HIS A 49 16.46 3.94 -9.66
CA HIS A 49 16.69 3.44 -11.02
C HIS A 49 16.90 4.64 -11.94
N THR A 50 18.09 4.75 -12.54
CA THR A 50 18.37 5.85 -13.46
C THR A 50 17.56 5.68 -14.75
N PRO A 51 17.03 6.76 -15.33
CA PRO A 51 16.26 6.69 -16.59
C PRO A 51 17.05 6.13 -17.78
N ASP A 52 18.38 6.11 -17.70
CA ASP A 52 19.27 5.93 -18.86
C ASP A 52 19.75 4.48 -19.06
N GLY A 53 19.30 3.50 -18.27
CA GLY A 53 19.89 2.14 -18.32
C GLY A 53 18.93 0.97 -18.22
N GLU A 54 17.91 1.02 -17.37
CA GLU A 54 17.03 -0.13 -17.15
C GLU A 54 15.57 0.33 -17.13
N PHE A 55 14.82 -0.02 -18.18
CA PHE A 55 13.39 0.20 -18.22
C PHE A 55 12.74 -0.75 -17.21
N LEU A 56 12.48 -0.25 -15.99
CA LEU A 56 11.72 -1.02 -15.01
C LEU A 56 10.32 -1.28 -15.57
N GLU A 57 9.96 -2.55 -15.73
CA GLU A 57 8.62 -2.94 -16.18
C GLU A 57 7.57 -2.22 -15.32
N GLU A 58 6.47 -1.80 -15.93
CA GLU A 58 5.44 -0.98 -15.26
C GLU A 58 4.97 -1.60 -13.94
N LYS A 59 4.77 -2.92 -13.90
CA LYS A 59 4.36 -3.66 -12.70
C LYS A 59 5.36 -3.54 -11.54
N PHE A 60 6.64 -3.30 -11.81
CA PHE A 60 7.69 -3.19 -10.79
C PHE A 60 7.98 -1.74 -10.38
N ARG A 61 7.39 -0.75 -11.07
CA ARG A 61 7.52 0.65 -10.66
C ARG A 61 6.97 0.87 -9.26
N TYR A 62 7.60 1.78 -8.52
CA TYR A 62 7.21 2.10 -7.15
C TYR A 62 5.98 3.01 -7.08
N ARG A 63 5.61 3.67 -8.18
CA ARG A 63 4.38 4.44 -8.27
C ARG A 63 3.26 3.57 -8.85
N LYS A 64 2.10 3.59 -8.21
CA LYS A 64 0.86 2.99 -8.74
C LYS A 64 0.62 3.49 -10.18
N PRO A 65 0.12 2.65 -11.11
CA PRO A 65 -0.39 1.29 -10.89
C PRO A 65 0.69 0.21 -10.70
N GLY A 66 1.99 0.56 -10.67
CA GLY A 66 3.06 -0.36 -10.32
C GLY A 66 2.99 -0.84 -8.86
N ALA A 67 3.45 -2.06 -8.63
CA ALA A 67 3.44 -2.78 -7.36
C ALA A 67 4.80 -2.80 -6.64
N GLY A 68 5.78 -2.02 -7.10
CA GLY A 68 7.16 -2.05 -6.59
C GLY A 68 7.27 -1.85 -5.08
N MET A 69 6.43 -0.96 -4.49
CA MET A 69 6.43 -0.74 -3.03
C MET A 69 5.90 -1.95 -2.27
N ILE A 70 4.91 -2.66 -2.82
CA ILE A 70 4.34 -3.88 -2.21
C ILE A 70 5.37 -5.00 -2.24
N PHE A 71 6.05 -5.20 -3.37
CA PHE A 71 7.12 -6.18 -3.48
C PHE A 71 8.28 -5.86 -2.52
N ARG A 72 8.63 -4.58 -2.36
CA ARG A 72 9.68 -4.19 -1.41
C ARG A 72 9.29 -4.52 0.03
N ALA A 73 8.05 -4.24 0.43
CA ALA A 73 7.55 -4.59 1.75
C ALA A 73 7.58 -6.12 1.98
N SER A 74 7.18 -6.92 0.98
CA SER A 74 7.24 -8.38 1.07
C SER A 74 8.66 -8.89 1.32
N ILE A 75 9.66 -8.34 0.62
CA ILE A 75 11.07 -8.71 0.80
C ILE A 75 11.59 -8.26 2.17
N ASP A 76 11.31 -7.02 2.57
CA ASP A 76 11.85 -6.45 3.82
C ASP A 76 11.31 -7.15 5.08
N PHE A 77 10.09 -7.71 5.01
CA PHE A 77 9.38 -8.26 6.16
C PHE A 77 8.95 -9.73 6.02
N ASP A 78 9.39 -10.42 4.97
CA ASP A 78 9.03 -11.82 4.66
C ASP A 78 7.49 -12.04 4.65
N ILE A 79 6.76 -11.15 3.97
CA ILE A 79 5.29 -11.14 3.97
C ILE A 79 4.76 -12.03 2.84
N ASP A 80 3.82 -12.91 3.20
CA ASP A 80 2.99 -13.67 2.27
C ASP A 80 1.94 -12.75 1.61
N LEU A 81 2.20 -12.35 0.36
CA LEU A 81 1.32 -11.47 -0.41
C LEU A 81 -0.05 -12.09 -0.67
N THR A 82 -0.16 -13.42 -0.76
CA THR A 82 -1.45 -14.08 -1.03
C THR A 82 -2.44 -13.97 0.14
N LYS A 83 -1.91 -13.76 1.35
CA LYS A 83 -2.68 -13.50 2.57
C LYS A 83 -2.78 -12.02 2.91
N SER A 84 -2.18 -11.16 2.10
CA SER A 84 -2.13 -9.73 2.31
C SER A 84 -3.30 -9.02 1.64
N TRP A 85 -3.64 -7.85 2.16
CA TRP A 85 -4.71 -7.00 1.66
C TRP A 85 -4.20 -5.60 1.39
N MET A 86 -4.59 -5.05 0.25
CA MET A 86 -4.44 -3.64 -0.09
C MET A 86 -5.81 -2.96 0.02
N ILE A 87 -5.86 -1.87 0.77
CA ILE A 87 -7.07 -1.04 0.92
C ILE A 87 -6.82 0.27 0.15
N GLY A 88 -7.72 0.66 -0.75
CA GLY A 88 -7.54 1.88 -1.55
C GLY A 88 -8.83 2.39 -2.21
N ASP A 89 -8.82 3.65 -2.62
CA ASP A 89 -9.97 4.38 -3.17
C ASP A 89 -9.90 4.63 -4.68
N ARG A 90 -8.76 4.34 -5.33
CA ARG A 90 -8.53 4.64 -6.75
C ARG A 90 -8.32 3.38 -7.57
N ASP A 91 -8.66 3.44 -8.86
CA ASP A 91 -8.38 2.36 -9.82
C ASP A 91 -6.90 1.96 -9.86
N GLU A 92 -5.99 2.91 -9.63
CA GLU A 92 -4.55 2.65 -9.58
C GLU A 92 -4.15 1.78 -8.36
N ASP A 93 -4.92 1.83 -7.27
CA ASP A 93 -4.73 0.96 -6.10
C ASP A 93 -5.10 -0.48 -6.43
N GLU A 94 -6.27 -0.70 -7.05
CA GLU A 94 -6.69 -2.03 -7.47
C GLU A 94 -5.72 -2.65 -8.49
N LYS A 95 -5.24 -1.84 -9.44
CA LYS A 95 -4.23 -2.29 -10.42
C LYS A 95 -2.91 -2.69 -9.75
N ALA A 96 -2.44 -1.92 -8.77
CA ALA A 96 -1.25 -2.27 -8.01
C ALA A 96 -1.45 -3.54 -7.18
N ALA A 97 -2.62 -3.70 -6.55
CA ALA A 97 -2.98 -4.91 -5.80
C ALA A 97 -2.93 -6.15 -6.70
N LYS A 98 -3.59 -6.06 -7.87
CA LYS A 98 -3.60 -7.13 -8.88
C LYS A 98 -2.20 -7.43 -9.42
N ALA A 99 -1.39 -6.42 -9.67
CA ALA A 99 -0.01 -6.59 -10.13
C ALA A 99 0.87 -7.30 -9.08
N ALA A 100 0.62 -7.04 -7.79
CA ALA A 100 1.32 -7.69 -6.69
C ALA A 100 0.80 -9.10 -6.36
N GLY A 101 -0.41 -9.45 -6.79
CA GLY A 101 -1.10 -10.66 -6.35
C GLY A 101 -1.61 -10.60 -4.91
N VAL A 102 -1.92 -9.39 -4.41
CA VAL A 102 -2.57 -9.20 -3.09
C VAL A 102 -4.07 -9.02 -3.26
N ASN A 103 -4.84 -9.33 -2.20
CA ASN A 103 -6.27 -9.09 -2.18
C ASN A 103 -6.56 -7.58 -2.17
N PHE A 104 -7.69 -7.17 -2.74
CA PHE A 104 -8.09 -5.76 -2.79
C PHE A 104 -9.40 -5.50 -2.05
N MET A 105 -9.40 -4.46 -1.21
CA MET A 105 -10.56 -3.94 -0.52
C MET A 105 -10.76 -2.47 -0.91
N PRO A 106 -11.88 -2.12 -1.58
CA PRO A 106 -12.25 -0.73 -1.76
C PRO A 106 -12.37 -0.02 -0.41
N ALA A 107 -11.75 1.16 -0.28
CA ALA A 107 -11.78 1.94 0.95
C ALA A 107 -13.21 2.27 1.39
N GLU A 108 -14.12 2.51 0.45
CA GLU A 108 -15.55 2.71 0.74
C GLU A 108 -16.16 1.53 1.48
N ILE A 109 -15.96 0.30 0.98
CA ILE A 109 -16.46 -0.93 1.62
C ILE A 109 -15.85 -1.09 3.02
N TRP A 110 -14.55 -0.82 3.16
CA TRP A 110 -13.87 -0.84 4.46
C TRP A 110 -14.48 0.17 5.43
N HIS A 111 -14.76 1.40 5.00
CA HIS A 111 -15.37 2.43 5.83
C HIS A 111 -16.81 2.11 6.22
N MET A 112 -17.60 1.51 5.32
CA MET A 112 -18.98 1.11 5.62
C MET A 112 -19.05 0.19 6.83
N ARG A 113 -18.07 -0.72 7.00
CA ARG A 113 -18.01 -1.64 8.15
C ARG A 113 -17.91 -0.93 9.51
N PHE A 114 -17.38 0.28 9.56
CA PHE A 114 -17.19 1.06 10.79
C PHE A 114 -18.11 2.28 10.87
N THR A 115 -19.01 2.47 9.90
CA THR A 115 -19.95 3.59 9.90
C THR A 115 -21.14 3.29 10.81
N PRO A 116 -21.39 4.08 11.87
CA PRO A 116 -22.52 3.85 12.77
C PRO A 116 -23.86 3.88 12.03
N GLY A 117 -24.71 2.89 12.29
CA GLY A 117 -26.04 2.78 11.67
C GLY A 117 -26.07 2.16 10.27
N MET A 118 -24.92 1.73 9.74
CA MET A 118 -24.85 0.93 8.52
C MET A 118 -24.97 -0.56 8.87
N TYR A 119 -26.07 -1.21 8.46
CA TYR A 119 -26.33 -2.63 8.74
C TYR A 119 -26.16 -3.54 7.52
N GLU A 120 -25.93 -2.96 6.34
CA GLU A 120 -25.72 -3.69 5.10
C GLU A 120 -24.48 -3.17 4.39
N ILE A 121 -23.49 -4.04 4.16
CA ILE A 121 -22.39 -3.78 3.24
C ILE A 121 -22.86 -4.21 1.85
N ARG A 122 -23.27 -3.24 1.03
CA ARG A 122 -23.69 -3.52 -0.34
C ARG A 122 -22.44 -3.67 -1.21
N GLN A 123 -22.45 -4.64 -2.13
CA GLN A 123 -21.42 -4.84 -3.17
C GLN A 123 -20.06 -5.38 -2.70
N ALA A 124 -19.97 -6.00 -1.53
CA ALA A 124 -18.78 -6.76 -1.12
C ALA A 124 -18.80 -8.19 -1.68
N THR A 125 -17.62 -8.69 -2.08
CA THR A 125 -17.39 -10.10 -2.40
C THR A 125 -17.35 -10.96 -1.13
N GLN A 126 -17.47 -12.28 -1.26
CA GLN A 126 -17.36 -13.20 -0.11
C GLN A 126 -16.03 -13.04 0.64
N SER A 127 -14.91 -13.01 -0.09
CA SER A 127 -13.58 -12.85 0.54
C SER A 127 -13.42 -11.52 1.26
N GLN A 128 -14.06 -10.45 0.76
CA GLN A 128 -14.10 -9.15 1.43
C GLN A 128 -14.91 -9.21 2.73
N LEU A 129 -16.06 -9.89 2.73
CA LEU A 129 -16.86 -10.10 3.95
C LEU A 129 -16.13 -10.97 4.98
N GLU A 130 -15.51 -12.06 4.54
CA GLU A 130 -14.68 -12.94 5.38
C GLU A 130 -13.55 -12.16 6.07
N PHE A 131 -12.85 -11.30 5.31
CA PHE A 131 -11.81 -10.43 5.85
C PHE A 131 -12.35 -9.40 6.85
N LEU A 132 -13.48 -8.73 6.54
CA LEU A 132 -14.05 -7.70 7.41
C LEU A 132 -14.57 -8.26 8.73
N GLU A 133 -15.17 -9.44 8.71
CA GLU A 133 -15.74 -10.06 9.91
C GLU A 133 -14.77 -11.00 10.64
N GLY A 134 -13.61 -11.30 10.04
CA GLY A 134 -12.66 -12.26 10.61
C GLY A 134 -13.23 -13.68 10.69
N ILE A 135 -14.09 -14.04 9.74
CA ILE A 135 -14.78 -15.35 9.67
C ILE A 135 -14.36 -16.11 8.40
N ASN A 136 -14.63 -17.42 8.39
CA ASN A 136 -14.57 -18.24 7.18
C ASN A 136 -15.99 -18.75 6.89
N LEU A 137 -16.53 -18.46 5.70
CA LEU A 137 -17.90 -18.82 5.33
C LEU A 137 -17.99 -20.19 4.63
N ASN A 138 -16.88 -20.93 4.55
CA ASN A 138 -16.77 -22.25 3.91
C ASN A 138 -16.82 -23.41 4.90
#